data_AF-A0A7X7Q4P5-F1
#
_entry.id   AF-A0A7X7Q4P5-F1
#
_cell.length_a   1.000
_cell.length_b   1.000
_cell.length_c   1.000
_cell.angle_alpha   90.00
_cell.angle_beta   90.00
_cell.angle_gamma   90.00
#
_symmetry.space_group_name_H-M   'P 1'
#
loop_
_entity.id
_entity.type
_entity.pdbx_description
1 polymer ?
#
loop_
_entity_poly.entity_id
_entity_poly.type
_entity_poly.pdbx_seq_one_letter_code
_entity_poly.pdbx_strand_id
1 'polypeptide(L)'
;MAASIERAALALGALESSIQLDGASYVSLLASRDAVGAVRSEGKTVTVHSYFAARAAASQEMAARLCDKYVATLARAQERLEELPLSLRLLRELHLSLLDGVVDPRTTPGEFRRTQNWLGSPGCTLSNATFVPPPPHEMTDVLHDWESFLHRVSTLPTLVRLGLAHYQYLVIHPFLDMNILTGAVLAAVMLQHFGIARSPLPIYGRWLERNSRNLLQRVLSVCSAACWEEWLSWYLHGVADAAHDTLECLERLRQLRSQHMTRLEAVQASAVMRRSYDALLRQPAITADWLMAHENLSPIETRDALGLLESEGIVVREDSHENGIYYASGILSALEDGGAYSFPFCRRRSSATQYTPSPERTGPKHRLQEIHVERRASPACHRLTRSGSRMSGRLRAT
;
A
#
# COMPACT_ATOMS: atom_id res chain seq x y z
N MET A 1 14.25 20.92 -0.61
CA MET A 1 14.82 19.62 -1.01
C MET A 1 15.62 18.95 0.12
N ALA A 2 16.70 19.55 0.63
CA ALA A 2 17.51 18.95 1.71
C ALA A 2 16.68 18.54 2.95
N ALA A 3 15.82 19.43 3.45
CA ALA A 3 14.92 19.13 4.57
C ALA A 3 13.97 17.94 4.31
N SER A 4 13.51 17.76 3.06
CA SER A 4 12.64 16.64 2.68
C SER A 4 13.41 15.31 2.68
N ILE A 5 14.68 15.34 2.25
CA ILE A 5 15.58 14.17 2.30
C ILE A 5 15.81 13.77 3.76
N GLU A 6 16.18 14.74 4.61
CA GLU A 6 16.44 14.51 6.02
C GLU A 6 15.21 13.95 6.75
N ARG A 7 14.04 14.56 6.56
CA ARG A 7 12.78 14.09 7.15
C ARG A 7 12.46 12.65 6.74
N ALA A 8 12.59 12.32 5.46
CA ALA A 8 12.35 10.97 4.96
C ALA A 8 13.36 9.95 5.53
N ALA A 9 14.64 10.30 5.58
CA ALA A 9 15.68 9.45 6.15
C ALA A 9 15.44 9.16 7.64
N LEU A 10 15.12 10.19 8.43
CA LEU A 10 14.81 10.04 9.86
C LEU A 10 13.57 9.16 10.09
N ALA A 11 12.50 9.39 9.32
CA ALA A 11 11.27 8.61 9.45
C ALA A 11 11.47 7.13 9.09
N LEU A 12 12.21 6.85 8.01
CA LEU A 12 12.55 5.48 7.60
C LEU A 12 13.46 4.79 8.62
N GLY A 13 14.49 5.48 9.12
CA GLY A 13 15.39 4.94 10.13
C GLY A 13 14.67 4.62 11.45
N ALA A 14 13.75 5.48 11.89
CA ALA A 14 12.93 5.23 13.07
C ALA A 14 12.02 4.00 12.89
N LEU A 15 11.33 3.90 11.74
CA LEU A 15 10.50 2.73 11.43
C LEU A 15 11.32 1.45 11.38
N GLU A 16 12.44 1.46 10.68
CA GLU A 16 13.30 0.28 10.55
C GLU A 16 13.86 -0.17 11.90
N SER A 17 14.37 0.76 12.71
CA SER A 17 14.87 0.44 14.05
C SER A 17 13.77 -0.18 14.91
N SER A 18 12.56 0.36 14.83
CA SER A 18 11.40 -0.21 15.51
C SER A 18 11.07 -1.61 15.00
N ILE A 19 11.12 -1.88 13.69
CA ILE A 19 10.85 -3.22 13.15
C ILE A 19 11.90 -4.24 13.62
N GLN A 20 13.18 -3.87 13.67
CA GLN A 20 14.28 -4.78 14.00
C GLN A 20 14.32 -5.23 15.47
N LEU A 21 13.89 -4.39 16.41
CA LEU A 21 14.00 -4.71 17.84
C LEU A 21 12.98 -5.78 18.28
N ASP A 22 11.71 -5.56 17.98
CA ASP A 22 10.60 -6.38 18.44
C ASP A 22 9.39 -6.31 17.48
N GLY A 23 9.54 -5.64 16.33
CA GLY A 23 8.48 -5.46 15.35
C GLY A 23 8.29 -6.63 14.38
N ALA A 24 9.20 -7.61 14.38
CA ALA A 24 9.18 -8.75 13.46
C ALA A 24 7.85 -9.51 13.46
N SER A 25 7.22 -9.69 14.63
CA SER A 25 5.90 -10.34 14.76
C SER A 25 4.76 -9.59 14.07
N TYR A 26 4.94 -8.30 13.78
CA TYR A 26 3.92 -7.44 13.18
C TYR A 26 4.12 -7.19 11.68
N VAL A 27 5.28 -7.57 11.12
CA VAL A 27 5.63 -7.32 9.71
C VAL A 27 4.55 -7.85 8.78
N SER A 28 4.00 -9.04 9.05
CA SER A 28 2.91 -9.59 8.24
C SER A 28 1.66 -8.70 8.27
N LEU A 29 1.27 -8.15 9.42
CA LEU A 29 0.10 -7.27 9.52
C LEU A 29 0.34 -5.93 8.85
N LEU A 30 1.53 -5.35 9.02
CA LEU A 30 1.91 -4.10 8.36
C LEU A 30 1.93 -4.29 6.84
N ALA A 31 2.46 -5.41 6.35
CA ALA A 31 2.44 -5.79 4.94
C ALA A 31 1.01 -6.02 4.43
N SER A 32 0.14 -6.68 5.18
CA SER A 32 -1.27 -6.85 4.82
C SER A 32 -2.01 -5.52 4.72
N ARG A 33 -1.76 -4.61 5.67
CA ARG A 33 -2.32 -3.26 5.65
C ARG A 33 -1.83 -2.46 4.45
N ASP A 34 -0.54 -2.56 4.15
CA ASP A 34 0.06 -1.94 2.97
C ASP A 34 -0.55 -2.51 1.67
N ALA A 35 -0.70 -3.83 1.61
CA ALA A 35 -1.32 -4.54 0.50
C ALA A 35 -2.75 -4.05 0.22
N VAL A 36 -3.58 -3.90 1.26
CA VAL A 36 -4.95 -3.37 1.13
C VAL A 36 -4.93 -1.98 0.48
N GLY A 37 -4.06 -1.07 0.94
CA GLY A 37 -3.92 0.26 0.34
C GLY A 37 -3.46 0.21 -1.12
N ALA A 38 -2.46 -0.63 -1.41
CA ALA A 38 -1.92 -0.78 -2.76
C ALA A 38 -2.97 -1.34 -3.74
N VAL A 39 -3.71 -2.36 -3.34
CA VAL A 39 -4.79 -2.96 -4.15
C VAL A 39 -5.94 -1.99 -4.37
N ARG A 40 -6.28 -1.16 -3.36
CA ARG A 40 -7.27 -0.08 -3.52
C ARG A 40 -6.81 1.02 -4.48
N SER A 41 -5.51 1.30 -4.54
CA SER A 41 -4.95 2.29 -5.47
C SER A 41 -5.17 1.91 -6.94
N GLU A 42 -5.37 0.61 -7.23
CA GLU A 42 -5.74 0.06 -8.54
C GLU A 42 -7.28 0.02 -8.76
N GLY A 43 -8.04 0.70 -7.90
CA GLY A 43 -9.51 0.80 -8.02
C GLY A 43 -10.28 -0.44 -7.59
N LYS A 44 -9.64 -1.39 -6.90
CA LYS A 44 -10.31 -2.57 -6.33
C LYS A 44 -10.95 -2.23 -4.98
N THR A 45 -12.11 -2.81 -4.70
CA THR A 45 -12.80 -2.66 -3.41
C THR A 45 -12.34 -3.73 -2.44
N VAL A 46 -11.63 -3.33 -1.39
CA VAL A 46 -11.22 -4.19 -0.27
C VAL A 46 -10.96 -3.32 0.96
N THR A 47 -11.33 -3.79 2.15
CA THR A 47 -10.96 -3.16 3.43
C THR A 47 -10.08 -4.11 4.23
N VAL A 48 -9.48 -3.67 5.33
CA VAL A 48 -8.71 -4.58 6.19
C VAL A 48 -9.65 -5.64 6.76
N HIS A 49 -10.84 -5.23 7.20
CA HIS A 49 -11.86 -6.16 7.64
C HIS A 49 -12.24 -7.19 6.56
N SER A 50 -12.61 -6.75 5.36
CA SER A 50 -13.07 -7.66 4.30
C SER A 50 -11.93 -8.57 3.80
N TYR A 51 -10.69 -8.08 3.77
CA TYR A 51 -9.52 -8.86 3.42
C TYR A 51 -9.31 -10.04 4.38
N PHE A 52 -9.27 -9.77 5.68
CA PHE A 52 -9.06 -10.83 6.66
C PHE A 52 -10.28 -11.77 6.78
N ALA A 53 -11.50 -11.26 6.63
CA ALA A 53 -12.70 -12.09 6.54
C ALA A 53 -12.63 -13.06 5.34
N ALA A 54 -12.30 -12.55 4.15
CA ALA A 54 -12.14 -13.35 2.94
C ALA A 54 -11.05 -14.42 3.11
N ARG A 55 -9.93 -14.07 3.75
CA ARG A 55 -8.83 -15.00 4.04
C ARG A 55 -9.23 -16.08 5.05
N ALA A 56 -10.00 -15.75 6.08
CA ALA A 56 -10.55 -16.70 7.04
C ALA A 56 -11.54 -17.68 6.38
N ALA A 57 -12.37 -17.17 5.46
CA ALA A 57 -13.34 -17.94 4.70
C ALA A 57 -12.74 -18.70 3.50
N ALA A 58 -11.43 -18.64 3.28
CA ALA A 58 -10.76 -19.18 2.08
C ALA A 58 -11.40 -18.73 0.75
N SER A 59 -11.93 -17.50 0.73
CA SER A 59 -12.62 -16.91 -0.41
C SER A 59 -11.70 -16.78 -1.63
N GLN A 60 -12.27 -16.95 -2.82
CA GLN A 60 -11.57 -16.77 -4.09
C GLN A 60 -11.67 -15.33 -4.62
N GLU A 61 -12.08 -14.37 -3.79
CA GLU A 61 -12.13 -12.96 -4.13
C GLU A 61 -10.77 -12.43 -4.62
N MET A 62 -10.79 -11.91 -5.84
CA MET A 62 -9.62 -11.35 -6.53
C MET A 62 -8.83 -10.36 -5.66
N ALA A 63 -9.51 -9.41 -5.02
CA ALA A 63 -8.85 -8.34 -4.26
C ALA A 63 -8.12 -8.88 -3.01
N ALA A 64 -8.72 -9.86 -2.31
CA ALA A 64 -8.08 -10.50 -1.17
C ALA A 64 -6.88 -11.34 -1.61
N ARG A 65 -7.01 -12.10 -2.70
CA ARG A 65 -5.91 -12.87 -3.28
C ARG A 65 -4.75 -11.99 -3.74
N LEU A 66 -5.03 -10.83 -4.33
CA LEU A 66 -3.99 -9.84 -4.67
C LEU A 66 -3.26 -9.32 -3.43
N CYS A 67 -3.97 -9.11 -2.31
CA CYS A 67 -3.34 -8.71 -1.06
C CYS A 67 -2.39 -9.80 -0.54
N ASP A 68 -2.81 -11.08 -0.58
CA ASP A 68 -1.96 -12.21 -0.21
C ASP A 68 -0.72 -12.32 -1.10
N LYS A 69 -0.90 -12.16 -2.42
CA LYS A 69 0.21 -12.14 -3.37
C LYS A 69 1.16 -10.98 -3.12
N TYR A 70 0.66 -9.80 -2.75
CA TYR A 70 1.51 -8.66 -2.41
C TYR A 70 2.40 -8.95 -1.20
N VAL A 71 1.81 -9.45 -0.10
CA VAL A 71 2.56 -9.81 1.11
C VAL A 71 3.60 -10.89 0.80
N ALA A 72 3.21 -11.95 0.07
CA ALA A 72 4.13 -13.02 -0.32
C ALA A 72 5.24 -12.52 -1.25
N THR A 73 4.94 -11.56 -2.14
CA THR A 73 5.94 -11.00 -3.07
C THR A 73 6.97 -10.14 -2.34
N LEU A 74 6.58 -9.35 -1.33
CA LEU A 74 7.54 -8.60 -0.51
C LEU A 74 8.50 -9.54 0.23
N ALA A 75 7.99 -10.61 0.84
CA ALA A 75 8.81 -11.62 1.52
C ALA A 75 9.76 -12.32 0.54
N ARG A 76 9.25 -12.75 -0.62
CA ARG A 76 10.07 -13.37 -1.67
C ARG A 76 11.11 -12.40 -2.23
N ALA A 77 10.78 -11.12 -2.38
CA ALA A 77 11.73 -10.12 -2.88
C ALA A 77 12.94 -9.97 -1.96
N GLN A 78 12.71 -10.00 -0.65
CA GLN A 78 13.78 -9.97 0.35
C GLN A 78 14.76 -11.12 0.16
N GLU A 79 14.25 -12.36 0.06
CA GLU A 79 15.07 -13.56 -0.18
C GLU A 79 15.81 -13.48 -1.52
N ARG A 80 15.12 -13.05 -2.58
CA ARG A 80 15.70 -12.98 -3.93
C ARG A 80 16.80 -11.95 -4.06
N LEU A 81 16.75 -10.85 -3.32
CA LEU A 81 17.79 -9.82 -3.32
C LEU A 81 19.13 -10.31 -2.74
N GLU A 82 19.15 -11.42 -1.99
CA GLU A 82 20.39 -12.06 -1.53
C GLU A 82 21.12 -12.80 -2.66
N GLU A 83 20.37 -13.24 -3.69
CA GLU A 83 20.90 -14.06 -4.79
C GLU A 83 21.00 -13.28 -6.12
N LEU A 84 20.15 -12.27 -6.32
CA LEU A 84 20.00 -11.55 -7.58
C LEU A 84 19.90 -10.03 -7.31
N PRO A 85 20.75 -9.20 -7.94
CA PRO A 85 20.60 -7.75 -7.83
C PRO A 85 19.27 -7.28 -8.43
N LEU A 86 18.81 -6.11 -8.00
CA LEU A 86 17.62 -5.49 -8.59
C LEU A 86 17.82 -5.30 -10.09
N SER A 87 17.06 -6.05 -10.88
CA SER A 87 17.23 -6.19 -12.33
C SER A 87 15.89 -6.25 -13.04
N LEU A 88 15.88 -6.13 -14.36
CA LEU A 88 14.71 -6.35 -15.20
C LEU A 88 14.15 -7.77 -15.04
N ARG A 89 15.03 -8.75 -14.80
CA ARG A 89 14.64 -10.11 -14.44
C ARG A 89 13.88 -10.13 -13.11
N LEU A 90 14.43 -9.53 -12.06
CA LEU A 90 13.75 -9.47 -10.76
C LEU A 90 12.41 -8.73 -10.90
N LEU A 91 12.36 -7.61 -11.62
CA LEU A 91 11.12 -6.86 -11.85
C LEU A 91 10.02 -7.72 -12.49
N ARG A 92 10.37 -8.56 -13.47
CA ARG A 92 9.44 -9.54 -14.07
C ARG A 92 9.03 -10.63 -13.08
N GLU A 93 9.97 -11.15 -12.28
CA GLU A 93 9.68 -12.14 -11.21
C GLU A 93 8.68 -11.56 -10.18
N LEU A 94 8.84 -10.30 -9.77
CA LEU A 94 7.92 -9.61 -8.85
C LEU A 94 6.53 -9.47 -9.45
N HIS A 95 6.43 -9.00 -10.69
CA HIS A 95 5.15 -8.85 -11.38
C HIS A 95 4.44 -10.20 -11.60
N LEU A 96 5.19 -11.26 -11.96
CA LEU A 96 4.63 -12.61 -12.05
C LEU A 96 4.10 -13.06 -10.69
N SER A 97 4.89 -12.93 -9.63
CA SER A 97 4.52 -13.33 -8.27
C SER A 97 3.23 -12.65 -7.81
N LEU A 98 3.07 -11.36 -8.11
CA LEU A 98 1.88 -10.57 -7.76
C LEU A 98 0.60 -11.08 -8.41
N LEU A 99 0.67 -11.50 -9.67
CA LEU A 99 -0.52 -11.65 -10.53
C LEU A 99 -0.84 -13.10 -10.89
N ASP A 100 0.12 -14.00 -10.78
CA ASP A 100 -0.01 -15.39 -11.19
C ASP A 100 -1.17 -16.11 -10.49
N GLY A 101 -2.02 -16.76 -11.29
CA GLY A 101 -3.24 -17.45 -10.84
C GLY A 101 -4.34 -16.55 -10.29
N VAL A 102 -4.16 -15.23 -10.30
CA VAL A 102 -5.12 -14.25 -9.76
C VAL A 102 -5.79 -13.50 -10.89
N VAL A 103 -5.03 -12.83 -11.76
CA VAL A 103 -5.58 -12.05 -12.88
C VAL A 103 -5.73 -12.87 -14.15
N ASP A 104 -6.35 -12.29 -15.17
CA ASP A 104 -6.47 -12.89 -16.51
C ASP A 104 -5.08 -13.14 -17.13
N PRO A 105 -4.73 -14.37 -17.54
CA PRO A 105 -3.45 -14.69 -18.18
C PRO A 105 -3.15 -13.87 -19.44
N ARG A 106 -4.17 -13.31 -20.11
CA ARG A 106 -4.01 -12.41 -21.27
C ARG A 106 -3.34 -11.08 -20.93
N THR A 107 -3.28 -10.71 -19.64
CA THR A 107 -2.46 -9.58 -19.15
C THR A 107 -0.95 -9.90 -19.13
N THR A 108 -0.58 -11.12 -19.49
CA THR A 108 0.79 -11.64 -19.56
C THR A 108 1.61 -11.39 -18.29
N PRO A 109 1.19 -11.94 -17.13
CA PRO A 109 1.96 -11.83 -15.89
C PRO A 109 3.45 -12.18 -16.06
N GLY A 110 4.32 -11.25 -15.70
CA GLY A 110 5.78 -11.43 -15.73
C GLY A 110 6.42 -11.07 -17.07
N GLU A 111 5.64 -10.64 -18.05
CA GLU A 111 6.14 -10.22 -19.36
C GLU A 111 5.99 -8.72 -19.55
N PHE A 112 7.02 -8.08 -20.08
CA PHE A 112 6.89 -6.71 -20.55
C PHE A 112 5.93 -6.65 -21.74
N ARG A 113 5.15 -5.57 -21.82
CA ARG A 113 4.11 -5.41 -22.83
C ARG A 113 4.69 -5.41 -24.24
N ARG A 114 3.97 -6.06 -25.15
CA ARG A 114 4.27 -6.09 -26.60
C ARG A 114 3.35 -5.18 -27.40
N THR A 115 2.33 -4.63 -26.75
CA THR A 115 1.35 -3.71 -27.31
C THR A 115 1.41 -2.37 -26.57
N GLN A 116 0.91 -1.31 -27.22
CA GLN A 116 0.82 0.01 -26.62
C GLN A 116 -0.29 0.03 -25.56
N ASN A 117 0.05 0.44 -24.34
CA ASN A 117 -0.92 0.84 -23.32
C ASN A 117 -1.02 2.38 -23.27
N TRP A 118 -2.03 2.90 -22.58
CA TRP A 118 -2.21 4.34 -22.39
C TRP A 118 -2.97 4.60 -21.09
N LEU A 119 -2.79 5.80 -20.54
CA LEU A 119 -3.42 6.23 -19.30
C LEU A 119 -4.40 7.36 -19.58
N GLY A 120 -5.57 7.31 -18.94
CA GLY A 120 -6.57 8.36 -19.05
C GLY A 120 -7.86 7.95 -18.35
N SER A 121 -8.93 8.71 -18.60
CA SER A 121 -10.26 8.40 -18.07
C SER A 121 -10.72 6.99 -18.48
N PRO A 122 -11.57 6.32 -17.68
CA PRO A 122 -12.11 5.02 -18.04
C PRO A 122 -12.72 5.02 -19.45
N GLY A 123 -12.35 4.04 -20.27
CA GLY A 123 -12.80 3.94 -21.66
C GLY A 123 -12.12 4.87 -22.66
N CYS A 124 -11.07 5.61 -22.26
CA CYS A 124 -10.28 6.39 -23.20
C CYS A 124 -9.63 5.50 -24.27
N THR A 125 -9.48 6.04 -25.46
CA THR A 125 -8.72 5.48 -26.57
C THR A 125 -7.34 6.13 -26.60
N LEU A 126 -6.44 5.58 -27.41
CA LEU A 126 -5.12 6.19 -27.64
C LEU A 126 -5.22 7.67 -28.08
N SER A 127 -6.27 8.02 -28.84
CA SER A 127 -6.44 9.38 -29.38
C SER A 127 -6.85 10.43 -28.35
N ASN A 128 -7.42 10.03 -27.21
CA ASN A 128 -7.82 10.94 -26.13
C ASN A 128 -7.18 10.55 -24.78
N ALA A 129 -6.13 9.74 -24.83
CA ALA A 129 -5.36 9.39 -23.65
C ALA A 129 -4.71 10.63 -23.04
N THR A 130 -4.71 10.70 -21.71
CA THR A 130 -4.01 11.73 -20.96
C THR A 130 -2.49 11.55 -21.08
N PHE A 131 -2.04 10.30 -21.20
CA PHE A 131 -0.64 9.96 -21.33
C PHE A 131 -0.44 8.66 -22.12
N VAL A 132 0.59 8.66 -22.96
CA VAL A 132 1.02 7.50 -23.74
C VAL A 132 2.46 7.19 -23.35
N PRO A 133 2.71 6.08 -22.63
CA PRO A 133 4.06 5.58 -22.33
C PRO A 133 4.88 5.29 -23.60
N PRO A 134 6.21 5.13 -23.51
CA PRO A 134 7.06 4.83 -24.65
C PRO A 134 6.54 3.66 -25.50
N PRO A 135 6.68 3.68 -26.83
CA PRO A 135 6.23 2.56 -27.64
C PRO A 135 7.05 1.29 -27.34
N PRO A 136 6.49 0.07 -27.49
CA PRO A 136 7.17 -1.16 -27.08
C PRO A 136 8.58 -1.35 -27.66
N HIS A 137 8.84 -0.84 -28.86
CA HIS A 137 10.14 -0.94 -29.52
C HIS A 137 11.21 -0.02 -28.90
N GLU A 138 10.81 1.09 -28.27
CA GLU A 138 11.72 1.99 -27.53
C GLU A 138 11.79 1.62 -26.04
N MET A 139 10.74 1.00 -25.50
CA MET A 139 10.63 0.66 -24.07
C MET A 139 11.79 -0.20 -23.57
N THR A 140 12.30 -1.11 -24.39
CA THR A 140 13.39 -2.02 -24.00
C THR A 140 14.68 -1.24 -23.69
N ASP A 141 15.03 -0.27 -24.54
CA ASP A 141 16.21 0.57 -24.34
C ASP A 141 16.05 1.42 -23.08
N VAL A 142 14.87 2.03 -22.89
CA VAL A 142 14.58 2.84 -21.70
C VAL A 142 14.59 2.01 -20.40
N LEU A 143 14.16 0.74 -20.45
CA LEU A 143 14.26 -0.18 -19.32
C LEU A 143 15.72 -0.54 -19.00
N HIS A 144 16.56 -0.70 -20.02
CA HIS A 144 17.99 -0.95 -19.82
C HIS A 144 18.71 0.26 -19.22
N ASP A 145 18.37 1.47 -19.66
CA ASP A 145 18.87 2.71 -19.07
C ASP A 145 18.42 2.87 -17.62
N TRP A 146 17.17 2.50 -17.32
CA TRP A 146 16.63 2.49 -15.95
C TRP A 146 17.41 1.50 -15.06
N GLU A 147 17.61 0.26 -15.50
CA GLU A 147 18.39 -0.73 -14.76
C GLU A 147 19.84 -0.26 -14.55
N SER A 148 20.48 0.29 -15.58
CA SER A 148 21.82 0.87 -15.49
C SER A 148 21.90 2.01 -14.47
N PHE A 149 20.86 2.85 -14.38
CA PHE A 149 20.76 3.91 -13.39
C PHE A 149 20.70 3.40 -11.93
N LEU A 150 20.08 2.24 -11.70
CA LEU A 150 20.01 1.64 -10.36
C LEU A 150 21.39 1.21 -9.85
N HIS A 151 22.28 0.79 -10.74
CA HIS A 151 23.60 0.24 -10.39
C HIS A 151 24.76 1.22 -10.52
N ARG A 152 24.59 2.30 -11.28
CA ARG A 152 25.68 3.28 -11.44
C ARG A 152 26.07 3.93 -10.12
N VAL A 153 27.37 4.17 -9.96
CA VAL A 153 27.88 5.05 -8.90
C VAL A 153 27.33 6.45 -9.13
N SER A 154 26.80 7.07 -8.09
CA SER A 154 26.16 8.38 -8.18
C SER A 154 26.48 9.22 -6.96
N THR A 155 26.68 10.51 -7.19
CA THR A 155 26.83 11.53 -6.13
C THR A 155 25.48 12.04 -5.62
N LEU A 156 24.37 11.60 -6.22
CA LEU A 156 23.04 11.98 -5.78
C LEU A 156 22.72 11.31 -4.43
N PRO A 157 22.04 12.01 -3.51
CA PRO A 157 21.51 11.40 -2.31
C PRO A 157 20.63 10.19 -2.64
N THR A 158 20.77 9.12 -1.88
CA THR A 158 20.12 7.83 -2.12
C THR A 158 18.59 7.94 -2.27
N LEU A 159 17.95 8.74 -1.43
CA LEU A 159 16.51 8.99 -1.49
C LEU A 159 16.09 9.78 -2.74
N VAL A 160 16.95 10.63 -3.29
CA VAL A 160 16.71 11.30 -4.58
C VAL A 160 16.79 10.27 -5.71
N ARG A 161 17.79 9.37 -5.67
CA ARG A 161 17.90 8.27 -6.65
C ARG A 161 16.66 7.39 -6.64
N LEU A 162 16.15 7.03 -5.45
CA LEU A 162 14.90 6.31 -5.28
C LEU A 162 13.72 7.02 -5.96
N GLY A 163 13.54 8.32 -5.69
CA GLY A 163 12.44 9.10 -6.29
C GLY A 163 12.54 9.23 -7.81
N LEU A 164 13.75 9.34 -8.36
CA LEU A 164 13.98 9.37 -9.81
C LEU A 164 13.72 8.00 -10.45
N ALA A 165 14.23 6.92 -9.85
CA ALA A 165 14.04 5.57 -10.34
C ALA A 165 12.56 5.15 -10.33
N HIS A 166 11.84 5.49 -9.26
CA HIS A 166 10.41 5.19 -9.15
C HIS A 166 9.59 6.00 -10.18
N TYR A 167 9.88 7.29 -10.33
CA TYR A 167 9.29 8.11 -11.39
C TYR A 167 9.47 7.47 -12.77
N GLN A 168 10.71 7.11 -13.10
CA GLN A 168 11.03 6.56 -14.41
C GLN A 168 10.28 5.25 -14.67
N TYR A 169 10.19 4.36 -13.68
CA TYR A 169 9.39 3.14 -13.79
C TYR A 169 7.91 3.43 -14.10
N LEU A 170 7.29 4.40 -13.40
CA LEU A 170 5.88 4.76 -13.59
C LEU A 170 5.62 5.30 -15.02
N VAL A 171 6.57 6.05 -15.57
CA VAL A 171 6.51 6.62 -16.93
C VAL A 171 6.72 5.56 -18.01
N ILE A 172 7.65 4.63 -17.81
CA ILE A 172 7.88 3.51 -18.74
C ILE A 172 6.62 2.64 -18.85
N HIS A 173 5.95 2.43 -17.71
CA HIS A 173 4.72 1.65 -17.59
C HIS A 173 4.83 0.28 -18.30
N PRO A 174 5.79 -0.55 -17.87
CA PRO A 174 6.30 -1.66 -18.70
C PRO A 174 5.36 -2.85 -18.83
N PHE A 175 4.35 -2.98 -17.99
CA PHE A 175 3.41 -4.09 -18.00
C PHE A 175 2.05 -3.69 -18.58
N LEU A 176 1.24 -4.68 -18.99
CA LEU A 176 -0.12 -4.40 -19.50
C LEU A 176 -1.09 -3.96 -18.41
N ASP A 177 -0.89 -4.43 -17.17
CA ASP A 177 -1.78 -4.13 -16.04
C ASP A 177 -0.97 -4.04 -14.72
N MET A 178 -1.57 -3.49 -13.67
CA MET A 178 -1.05 -3.50 -12.29
C MET A 178 0.34 -2.89 -12.12
N ASN A 179 0.66 -1.88 -12.93
CA ASN A 179 1.94 -1.18 -12.84
C ASN A 179 2.08 -0.39 -11.54
N ILE A 180 0.99 0.16 -10.96
CA ILE A 180 1.07 0.91 -9.70
C ILE A 180 1.30 -0.04 -8.54
N LEU A 181 0.59 -1.17 -8.50
CA LEU A 181 0.77 -2.23 -7.51
C LEU A 181 2.20 -2.80 -7.55
N THR A 182 2.72 -3.08 -8.75
CA THR A 182 4.10 -3.54 -8.93
C THR A 182 5.10 -2.44 -8.58
N GLY A 183 4.77 -1.18 -8.86
CA GLY A 183 5.56 0.00 -8.46
C GLY A 183 5.68 0.15 -6.95
N ALA A 184 4.62 -0.14 -6.20
CA ALA A 184 4.63 -0.12 -4.73
C ALA A 184 5.62 -1.15 -4.16
N VAL A 185 5.55 -2.40 -4.64
CA VAL A 185 6.51 -3.46 -4.27
C VAL A 185 7.92 -3.06 -4.68
N LEU A 186 8.10 -2.61 -5.91
CA LEU A 186 9.41 -2.19 -6.44
C LEU A 186 10.00 -1.05 -5.60
N ALA A 187 9.20 -0.08 -5.17
CA ALA A 187 9.65 1.02 -4.33
C ALA A 187 10.11 0.54 -2.95
N ALA A 188 9.44 -0.46 -2.36
CA ALA A 188 9.88 -1.10 -1.12
C ALA A 188 11.21 -1.87 -1.33
N VAL A 189 11.32 -2.62 -2.44
CA VAL A 189 12.54 -3.35 -2.82
C VAL A 189 13.71 -2.39 -3.08
N MET A 190 13.46 -1.23 -3.69
CA MET A 190 14.48 -0.21 -3.92
C MET A 190 15.01 0.41 -2.63
N LEU A 191 14.21 0.48 -1.55
CA LEU A 191 14.71 0.90 -0.23
C LEU A 191 15.83 -0.04 0.24
N GLN A 192 15.65 -1.35 0.07
CA GLN A 192 16.67 -2.34 0.39
C GLN A 192 17.86 -2.29 -0.56
N HIS A 193 17.61 -2.29 -1.88
CA HIS A 193 18.67 -2.24 -2.90
C HIS A 193 19.61 -1.05 -2.70
N PHE A 194 19.06 0.10 -2.34
CA PHE A 194 19.85 1.30 -2.12
C PHE A 194 20.45 1.41 -0.70
N GLY A 195 20.28 0.40 0.16
CA GLY A 195 20.81 0.38 1.53
C GLY A 195 20.15 1.37 2.48
N ILE A 196 18.93 1.84 2.15
CA ILE A 196 18.13 2.69 3.03
C ILE A 196 17.45 1.85 4.10
N ALA A 197 17.12 0.60 3.77
CA ALA A 197 16.60 -0.40 4.70
C ALA A 197 17.28 -1.76 4.51
N ARG A 198 17.22 -2.65 5.51
CA ARG A 198 17.73 -4.02 5.45
C ARG A 198 16.75 -5.00 4.82
N SER A 199 15.47 -4.64 4.75
CA SER A 199 14.40 -5.42 4.14
C SER A 199 13.40 -4.51 3.42
N PRO A 200 12.52 -5.04 2.55
CA PRO A 200 11.50 -4.24 1.89
C PRO A 200 10.48 -3.73 2.92
N LEU A 201 10.40 -2.42 3.12
CA LEU A 201 9.48 -1.83 4.11
C LEU A 201 8.06 -1.64 3.52
N PRO A 202 7.01 -2.17 4.16
CA PRO A 202 5.63 -2.07 3.68
C PRO A 202 5.00 -0.71 4.03
N ILE A 203 5.33 0.34 3.26
CA ILE A 203 4.88 1.72 3.53
C ILE A 203 4.10 2.36 2.37
N TYR A 204 4.20 1.84 1.14
CA TYR A 204 3.77 2.57 -0.05
C TYR A 204 2.27 2.49 -0.35
N GLY A 205 1.61 1.38 -0.08
CA GLY A 205 0.24 1.12 -0.46
C GLY A 205 -0.76 2.09 0.15
N ARG A 206 -0.69 2.35 1.47
CA ARG A 206 -1.55 3.37 2.14
C ARG A 206 -1.32 4.77 1.59
N TRP A 207 -0.06 5.11 1.30
CA TRP A 207 0.26 6.40 0.71
C TRP A 207 -0.29 6.52 -0.71
N LEU A 208 -0.14 5.49 -1.54
CA LEU A 208 -0.67 5.43 -2.90
C LEU A 208 -2.20 5.49 -2.93
N GLU A 209 -2.88 4.80 -2.01
CA GLU A 209 -4.35 4.86 -1.88
C GLU A 209 -4.83 6.32 -1.74
N ARG A 210 -4.18 7.09 -0.85
CA ARG A 210 -4.52 8.50 -0.58
C ARG A 210 -4.10 9.44 -1.70
N ASN A 211 -3.15 9.04 -2.53
CA ASN A 211 -2.44 9.93 -3.46
C ASN A 211 -2.49 9.52 -4.94
N SER A 212 -3.14 8.43 -5.32
CA SER A 212 -3.11 7.86 -6.68
C SER A 212 -3.46 8.88 -7.78
N ARG A 213 -4.47 9.72 -7.55
CA ARG A 213 -4.83 10.82 -8.47
C ARG A 213 -3.74 11.88 -8.59
N ASN A 214 -3.16 12.28 -7.45
CA ASN A 214 -2.09 13.28 -7.41
C ASN A 214 -0.78 12.74 -8.01
N LEU A 215 -0.52 11.42 -7.86
CA LEU A 215 0.64 10.75 -8.41
C LEU A 215 0.70 10.94 -9.92
N LEU A 216 -0.38 10.58 -10.63
CA LEU A 216 -0.44 10.71 -12.09
C LEU A 216 -0.24 12.18 -12.51
N GLN A 217 -0.94 13.12 -11.88
CA GLN A 217 -0.79 14.54 -12.19
C GLN A 217 0.66 15.02 -12.06
N ARG A 218 1.36 14.62 -10.99
CA ARG A 218 2.74 15.02 -10.74
C ARG A 218 3.71 14.39 -11.72
N VAL A 219 3.51 13.11 -12.04
CA VAL A 219 4.30 12.42 -13.07
C VAL A 219 4.20 13.17 -14.41
N LEU A 220 2.99 13.57 -14.79
CA LEU A 220 2.75 14.32 -16.04
C LEU A 220 3.32 15.73 -16.02
N SER A 221 3.35 16.37 -14.84
CA SER A 221 3.95 17.71 -14.69
C SER A 221 5.47 17.67 -14.96
N VAL A 222 6.14 16.58 -14.56
CA VAL A 222 7.55 16.38 -14.91
C VAL A 222 7.71 16.14 -16.42
N CYS A 223 6.86 15.30 -17.03
CA CYS A 223 6.93 15.01 -18.47
C CYS A 223 6.74 16.28 -19.33
N SER A 224 5.84 17.17 -18.93
CA SER A 224 5.43 18.34 -19.72
C SER A 224 6.22 19.61 -19.42
N ALA A 225 6.68 19.78 -18.18
CA ALA A 225 7.26 21.05 -17.70
C ALA A 225 8.55 20.86 -16.87
N ALA A 226 9.10 19.65 -16.80
CA ALA A 226 10.33 19.34 -16.05
C ALA A 226 10.29 19.74 -14.56
N CYS A 227 9.12 19.67 -13.92
CA CYS A 227 8.87 19.97 -12.51
C CYS A 227 9.49 18.94 -11.54
N TRP A 228 10.81 18.71 -11.64
CA TRP A 228 11.54 17.69 -10.89
C TRP A 228 11.62 18.01 -9.39
N GLU A 229 11.78 19.28 -9.03
CA GLU A 229 11.88 19.68 -7.62
C GLU A 229 10.55 19.44 -6.88
N GLU A 230 9.43 19.76 -7.53
CA GLU A 230 8.09 19.53 -6.99
C GLU A 230 7.78 18.04 -6.89
N TRP A 231 8.19 17.24 -7.88
CA TRP A 231 8.10 15.79 -7.81
C TRP A 231 8.89 15.23 -6.64
N LEU A 232 10.19 15.54 -6.56
CA LEU A 232 11.07 14.99 -5.53
C LEU A 232 10.66 15.45 -4.14
N SER A 233 10.34 16.74 -3.98
CA SER A 233 9.84 17.27 -2.71
C SER A 233 8.56 16.53 -2.28
N TRP A 234 7.58 16.40 -3.16
CA TRP A 234 6.34 15.71 -2.84
C TRP A 234 6.53 14.22 -2.56
N TYR A 235 7.34 13.53 -3.37
CA TYR A 235 7.65 12.12 -3.22
C TYR A 235 8.32 11.85 -1.87
N LEU A 236 9.34 12.64 -1.51
CA LEU A 236 10.06 12.48 -0.25
C LEU A 236 9.20 12.79 0.98
N HIS A 237 8.36 13.82 0.92
CA HIS A 237 7.35 14.04 1.97
C HIS A 237 6.40 12.84 2.07
N GLY A 238 5.96 12.30 0.93
CA GLY A 238 5.13 11.10 0.87
C GLY A 238 5.78 9.88 1.52
N VAL A 239 7.06 9.63 1.25
CA VAL A 239 7.85 8.55 1.89
C VAL A 239 7.97 8.78 3.40
N ALA A 240 8.20 10.01 3.85
CA ALA A 240 8.26 10.34 5.27
C ALA A 240 6.91 10.12 5.98
N ASP A 241 5.82 10.60 5.38
CA ASP A 241 4.47 10.46 5.91
C ASP A 241 4.06 8.98 5.94
N ALA A 242 4.42 8.21 4.91
CA ALA A 242 4.19 6.77 4.82
C ALA A 242 4.92 6.00 5.93
N ALA A 243 6.21 6.29 6.13
CA ALA A 243 7.00 5.66 7.18
C ALA A 243 6.46 5.99 8.58
N HIS A 244 6.05 7.24 8.81
CA HIS A 244 5.45 7.66 10.07
C HIS A 244 4.10 6.97 10.33
N ASP A 245 3.20 6.94 9.33
CA ASP A 245 1.89 6.28 9.42
C ASP A 245 2.02 4.77 9.71
N THR A 246 3.05 4.10 9.16
CA THR A 246 3.34 2.70 9.47
C THR A 246 3.94 2.54 10.88
N LEU A 247 4.80 3.45 11.32
CA LEU A 247 5.35 3.43 12.68
C LEU A 247 4.26 3.64 13.74
N GLU A 248 3.35 4.60 13.54
CA GLU A 248 2.20 4.81 14.42
C GLU A 248 1.28 3.58 14.48
N CYS A 249 1.13 2.87 13.37
CA CYS A 249 0.39 1.60 13.35
C CYS A 249 1.08 0.53 14.19
N LEU A 250 2.40 0.38 14.04
CA LEU A 250 3.20 -0.55 14.83
C LEU A 250 3.09 -0.24 16.34
N GLU A 251 3.20 1.02 16.76
CA GLU A 251 3.07 1.41 18.16
C GLU A 251 1.67 1.12 18.73
N ARG A 252 0.61 1.34 17.95
CA ARG A 252 -0.75 0.98 18.37
C ARG A 252 -0.91 -0.53 18.56
N LEU A 253 -0.33 -1.33 17.66
CA LEU A 253 -0.34 -2.80 17.78
C LEU A 253 0.47 -3.29 18.98
N ARG A 254 1.60 -2.65 19.30
CA ARG A 254 2.40 -2.92 20.51
C ARG A 254 1.62 -2.61 21.78
N GLN A 255 1.04 -1.42 21.85
CA GLN A 255 0.23 -1.00 22.99
C GLN A 255 -0.95 -1.95 23.20
N LEU A 256 -1.66 -2.32 22.13
CA LEU A 256 -2.76 -3.27 22.19
C LEU A 256 -2.30 -4.65 22.68
N ARG A 257 -1.16 -5.15 22.19
CA ARG A 257 -0.59 -6.42 22.65
C ARG A 257 -0.25 -6.39 24.14
N SER A 258 0.40 -5.34 24.62
CA SER A 258 0.73 -5.18 26.04
C SER A 258 -0.52 -5.18 26.93
N GLN A 259 -1.58 -4.48 26.49
CA GLN A 259 -2.87 -4.48 27.19
C GLN A 259 -3.52 -5.86 27.23
N HIS A 260 -3.55 -6.58 26.10
CA HIS A 260 -4.14 -7.92 26.05
C HIS A 260 -3.32 -8.94 26.85
N MET A 261 -1.99 -8.87 26.81
CA MET A 261 -1.12 -9.74 27.62
C MET A 261 -1.34 -9.53 29.11
N THR A 262 -1.47 -8.27 29.56
CA THR A 262 -1.78 -7.95 30.96
C THR A 262 -3.11 -8.57 31.41
N ARG A 263 -4.15 -8.52 30.56
CA ARG A 263 -5.45 -9.16 30.85
C ARG A 263 -5.34 -10.68 30.91
N LEU A 264 -4.65 -11.28 29.95
CA LEU A 264 -4.42 -12.72 29.90
C LEU A 264 -3.61 -13.22 31.10
N GLU A 265 -2.67 -12.43 31.61
CA GLU A 265 -1.95 -12.73 32.85
C GLU A 265 -2.84 -12.65 34.08
N ALA A 266 -3.71 -11.64 34.18
CA ALA A 266 -4.64 -11.46 35.30
C ALA A 266 -5.62 -12.63 35.44
N VAL A 267 -6.05 -13.23 34.32
CA VAL A 267 -6.92 -14.42 34.31
C VAL A 267 -6.14 -15.75 34.31
N GLN A 268 -4.82 -15.70 34.50
CA GLN A 268 -3.92 -16.86 34.52
C GLN A 268 -4.06 -17.74 33.26
N ALA A 269 -4.21 -17.10 32.08
CA ALA A 269 -4.36 -17.79 30.81
C ALA A 269 -3.21 -18.76 30.57
N SER A 270 -3.56 -19.97 30.11
CA SER A 270 -2.60 -21.02 29.80
C SER A 270 -1.66 -20.65 28.64
N ALA A 271 -0.57 -21.41 28.48
CA ALA A 271 0.33 -21.25 27.34
C ALA A 271 -0.39 -21.43 26.00
N VAL A 272 -1.38 -22.34 25.92
CA VAL A 272 -2.21 -22.55 24.73
C VAL A 272 -2.97 -21.27 24.37
N MET A 273 -3.62 -20.65 25.35
CA MET A 273 -4.40 -19.42 25.15
C MET A 273 -3.53 -18.26 24.68
N ARG A 274 -2.32 -18.11 25.23
CA ARG A 274 -1.36 -17.08 24.79
C ARG A 274 -0.88 -17.33 23.36
N ARG A 275 -0.61 -18.59 22.98
CA ARG A 275 -0.29 -18.93 21.58
C ARG A 275 -1.45 -18.64 20.62
N SER A 276 -2.69 -18.95 21.03
CA SER A 276 -3.87 -18.60 20.24
C SER A 276 -4.02 -17.09 20.03
N TYR A 277 -3.66 -16.29 21.04
CA TYR A 277 -3.57 -14.84 20.85
C TYR A 277 -2.47 -14.43 19.87
N ASP A 278 -1.26 -14.98 19.99
CA ASP A 278 -0.16 -14.67 19.06
C ASP A 278 -0.50 -15.08 17.60
N ALA A 279 -1.39 -16.07 17.41
CA ALA A 279 -1.94 -16.40 16.09
C ALA A 279 -2.81 -15.27 15.51
N LEU A 280 -3.54 -14.53 16.34
CA LEU A 280 -4.33 -13.35 15.92
C LEU A 280 -3.44 -12.20 15.42
N LEU A 281 -2.19 -12.12 15.90
CA LEU A 281 -1.19 -11.17 15.38
C LEU A 281 -0.64 -11.56 14.01
N ARG A 282 -0.88 -12.79 13.53
CA ARG A 282 -0.62 -13.19 12.14
C ARG A 282 -1.88 -13.07 11.28
N GLN A 283 -3.01 -13.45 11.85
CA GLN A 283 -4.30 -13.48 11.17
C GLN A 283 -5.41 -13.04 12.13
N PRO A 284 -5.86 -11.77 12.09
CA PRO A 284 -6.85 -11.22 13.02
C PRO A 284 -8.30 -11.63 12.73
N ALA A 285 -8.54 -12.49 11.73
CA ALA A 285 -9.83 -13.15 11.51
C ALA A 285 -9.59 -14.64 11.26
N ILE A 286 -10.11 -15.49 12.14
CA ILE A 286 -9.82 -16.93 12.14
C ILE A 286 -11.10 -17.76 12.32
N THR A 287 -11.09 -18.98 11.80
CA THR A 287 -12.04 -20.02 12.17
C THR A 287 -11.44 -20.94 13.23
N ALA A 288 -12.28 -21.71 13.92
CA ALA A 288 -11.78 -22.72 14.86
C ALA A 288 -10.88 -23.75 14.17
N ASP A 289 -11.27 -24.20 12.97
CA ASP A 289 -10.49 -25.17 12.17
C ASP A 289 -9.13 -24.60 11.78
N TRP A 290 -9.08 -23.31 11.41
CA TRP A 290 -7.84 -22.65 11.07
C TRP A 290 -6.88 -22.64 12.28
N LEU A 291 -7.40 -22.29 13.46
CA LEU A 291 -6.60 -22.24 14.69
C LEU A 291 -6.08 -23.63 15.08
N MET A 292 -6.93 -24.66 14.99
CA MET A 292 -6.54 -26.06 15.22
C MET A 292 -5.40 -26.47 14.30
N ALA A 293 -5.52 -26.20 13.00
CA ALA A 293 -4.53 -26.61 12.01
C ALA A 293 -3.20 -25.87 12.14
N HIS A 294 -3.21 -24.57 12.44
CA HIS A 294 -1.99 -23.75 12.47
C HIS A 294 -1.26 -23.81 13.80
N GLU A 295 -1.98 -24.01 14.92
CA GLU A 295 -1.39 -24.09 16.26
C GLU A 295 -1.33 -25.53 16.81
N ASN A 296 -1.72 -26.52 16.00
CA ASN A 296 -1.76 -27.95 16.34
C ASN A 296 -2.50 -28.23 17.66
N LEU A 297 -3.71 -27.68 17.77
CA LEU A 297 -4.54 -27.77 18.97
C LEU A 297 -5.66 -28.80 18.81
N SER A 298 -6.03 -29.46 19.89
CA SER A 298 -7.25 -30.29 19.93
C SER A 298 -8.52 -29.42 19.84
N PRO A 299 -9.68 -30.03 19.48
CA PRO A 299 -10.96 -29.31 19.48
C PRO A 299 -11.32 -28.69 20.84
N ILE A 300 -10.97 -29.37 21.94
CA ILE A 300 -11.25 -28.92 23.31
C ILE A 300 -10.38 -27.70 23.63
N GLU A 301 -9.07 -27.79 23.41
CA GLU A 301 -8.14 -26.68 23.63
C GLU A 301 -8.50 -25.44 22.81
N THR A 302 -8.92 -25.64 21.56
CA THR A 302 -9.33 -24.57 20.66
C THR A 302 -10.58 -23.87 21.15
N ARG A 303 -11.62 -24.64 21.53
CA ARG A 303 -12.86 -24.10 22.08
C ARG A 303 -12.59 -23.30 23.36
N ASP A 304 -11.81 -23.87 24.27
CA ASP A 304 -11.52 -23.23 25.57
C ASP A 304 -10.68 -21.95 25.38
N ALA A 305 -9.74 -21.94 24.43
CA ALA A 305 -8.97 -20.76 24.07
C ALA A 305 -9.84 -19.65 23.44
N LEU A 306 -10.67 -19.99 22.45
CA LEU A 306 -11.57 -19.03 21.79
C LEU A 306 -12.61 -18.48 22.77
N GLY A 307 -13.17 -19.33 23.65
CA GLY A 307 -14.11 -18.91 24.68
C GLY A 307 -13.51 -17.90 25.66
N LEU A 308 -12.25 -18.10 26.07
CA LEU A 308 -11.56 -17.12 26.91
C LEU A 308 -11.28 -15.81 26.17
N LEU A 309 -10.79 -15.89 24.93
CA LEU A 309 -10.51 -14.70 24.13
C LEU A 309 -11.79 -13.88 23.86
N GLU A 310 -12.92 -14.57 23.69
CA GLU A 310 -14.24 -13.94 23.55
C GLU A 310 -14.73 -13.32 24.87
N SER A 311 -14.58 -14.01 26.00
CA SER A 311 -14.98 -13.47 27.31
C SER A 311 -14.17 -12.24 27.73
N GLU A 312 -12.89 -12.19 27.32
CA GLU A 312 -12.00 -11.03 27.51
C GLU A 312 -12.24 -9.91 26.48
N GLY A 313 -13.16 -10.11 25.53
CA GLY A 313 -13.48 -9.16 24.47
C GLY A 313 -12.34 -8.92 23.48
N ILE A 314 -11.39 -9.86 23.38
CA ILE A 314 -10.28 -9.81 22.42
C ILE A 314 -10.76 -10.20 21.02
N VAL A 315 -11.65 -11.19 20.94
CA VAL A 315 -12.31 -11.60 19.71
C VAL A 315 -13.82 -11.46 19.80
N VAL A 316 -14.46 -11.26 18.65
CA VAL A 316 -15.91 -11.27 18.48
C VAL A 316 -16.25 -12.32 17.44
N ARG A 317 -17.14 -13.25 17.78
CA ARG A 317 -17.63 -14.26 16.84
C ARG A 317 -18.76 -13.69 15.98
N GLU A 318 -18.70 -13.92 14.68
CA GLU A 318 -19.84 -13.74 13.77
C GLU A 318 -20.17 -15.05 13.04
N ASP A 319 -21.44 -15.43 13.06
CA ASP A 319 -21.96 -16.66 12.45
C ASP A 319 -22.40 -16.46 10.99
N SER A 320 -21.85 -15.47 10.29
CA SER A 320 -22.17 -15.19 8.88
C SER A 320 -21.62 -16.26 7.91
N HIS A 321 -20.72 -17.13 8.37
CA HIS A 321 -20.12 -18.24 7.62
C HIS A 321 -20.35 -19.58 8.32
N GLU A 322 -20.38 -20.68 7.56
CA GLU A 322 -20.71 -22.04 8.06
C GLU A 322 -19.94 -22.45 9.33
N ASN A 323 -18.67 -22.06 9.46
CA ASN A 323 -17.82 -22.42 10.60
C ASN A 323 -17.67 -21.32 11.66
N GLY A 324 -18.32 -20.16 11.48
CA GLY A 324 -18.16 -18.97 12.31
C GLY A 324 -16.76 -18.35 12.21
N ILE A 325 -16.68 -17.02 12.14
CA ILE A 325 -15.39 -16.31 12.12
C ILE A 325 -15.23 -15.52 13.41
N TYR A 326 -14.06 -15.66 14.03
CA TYR A 326 -13.64 -14.89 15.21
C TYR A 326 -12.77 -13.73 14.74
N TYR A 327 -13.22 -12.51 14.97
CA TYR A 327 -12.53 -11.28 14.60
C TYR A 327 -11.86 -10.64 15.81
N ALA A 328 -10.56 -10.41 15.72
CA ALA A 328 -9.82 -9.59 16.67
C ALA A 328 -10.04 -8.11 16.38
N SER A 329 -11.22 -7.59 16.71
CA SER A 329 -11.68 -6.25 16.32
C SER A 329 -10.72 -5.13 16.70
N GLY A 330 -10.04 -5.24 17.85
CA GLY A 330 -9.02 -4.28 18.26
C GLY A 330 -7.80 -4.25 17.33
N ILE A 331 -7.35 -5.43 16.85
CA ILE A 331 -6.22 -5.52 15.91
C ILE A 331 -6.64 -4.97 14.55
N LEU A 332 -7.84 -5.32 14.06
CA LEU A 332 -8.37 -4.81 12.79
C LEU A 332 -8.50 -3.28 12.80
N SER A 333 -9.05 -2.70 13.88
CA SER A 333 -9.12 -1.24 14.05
C SER A 333 -7.73 -0.60 14.13
N ALA A 334 -6.76 -1.21 14.83
CA ALA A 334 -5.39 -0.71 14.85
C ALA A 334 -4.73 -0.68 13.44
N LEU A 335 -5.13 -1.57 12.54
CA LEU A 335 -4.65 -1.55 11.15
C LEU A 335 -5.36 -0.49 10.30
N GLU A 336 -6.65 -0.27 10.52
CA GLU A 336 -7.45 0.71 9.75
C GLU A 336 -7.21 2.16 10.20
N ASP A 337 -7.18 2.43 11.51
CA ASP A 337 -7.23 3.78 12.06
C ASP A 337 -5.97 4.60 11.72
N GLY A 338 -6.08 5.44 10.70
CA GLY A 338 -5.33 6.68 10.47
C GLY A 338 -6.26 7.72 9.84
N GLY A 339 -7.53 7.63 10.20
CA GLY A 339 -8.70 8.31 9.65
C GLY A 339 -9.91 7.67 10.32
N ALA A 340 -10.48 8.36 11.31
CA ALA A 340 -11.48 7.85 12.24
C ALA A 340 -12.61 7.05 11.58
N TYR A 341 -12.86 5.84 12.06
CA TYR A 341 -14.16 5.18 11.90
C TYR A 341 -14.78 4.88 13.27
N SER A 342 -15.93 5.51 13.53
CA SER A 342 -16.79 5.14 14.66
C SER A 342 -17.58 3.90 14.25
N PHE A 343 -17.46 2.80 15.00
CA PHE A 343 -18.36 1.67 14.84
C PHE A 343 -19.81 2.12 15.05
N PRO A 344 -20.75 1.72 14.19
CA PRO A 344 -22.14 1.70 14.56
C PRO A 344 -22.35 0.49 15.47
N PHE A 345 -22.80 0.77 16.70
CA PHE A 345 -23.56 -0.15 17.55
C PHE A 345 -22.79 -1.22 18.35
N CYS A 346 -22.33 -0.83 19.55
CA CYS A 346 -22.40 -1.70 20.71
C CYS A 346 -23.38 -1.09 21.71
N ARG A 347 -24.67 -1.45 21.63
CA ARG A 347 -25.64 -1.12 22.69
C ARG A 347 -25.35 -2.01 23.88
N ARG A 348 -24.59 -1.49 24.85
CA ARG A 348 -24.69 -1.97 26.24
C ARG A 348 -26.13 -1.77 26.69
N ARG A 349 -26.83 -2.86 27.05
CA ARG A 349 -28.02 -2.78 27.89
C ARG A 349 -27.57 -2.31 29.26
N SER A 350 -27.75 -1.02 29.55
CA SER A 350 -27.82 -0.53 30.92
C SER A 350 -29.12 0.24 31.09
N SER A 351 -30.02 -0.35 31.84
CA SER A 351 -31.22 0.27 32.40
C SER A 351 -30.82 1.42 33.33
N ALA A 352 -31.08 2.67 32.93
CA ALA A 352 -31.20 3.80 33.85
C ALA A 352 -31.95 4.94 33.16
N THR A 353 -33.21 5.07 33.56
CA THR A 353 -34.01 6.28 33.79
C THR A 353 -33.86 7.48 32.85
N GLN A 354 -34.98 7.78 32.20
CA GLN A 354 -35.28 8.91 31.34
C GLN A 354 -35.09 10.26 32.05
N TYR A 355 -34.45 11.21 31.36
CA TYR A 355 -34.65 12.63 31.60
C TYR A 355 -34.76 13.35 30.24
N THR A 356 -35.95 13.88 29.97
CA THR A 356 -36.27 14.74 28.81
C THR A 356 -36.36 16.20 29.28
N PRO A 357 -35.75 17.14 28.55
CA PRO A 357 -36.25 18.50 28.49
C PRO A 357 -36.87 18.80 27.11
N SER A 358 -38.05 19.42 27.18
CA SER A 358 -38.89 19.89 26.08
C SER A 358 -38.27 21.04 25.26
N PRO A 359 -38.80 21.34 24.05
CA PRO A 359 -38.17 22.23 23.08
C PRO A 359 -38.70 23.67 23.19
N GLU A 360 -37.84 24.68 22.97
CA GLU A 360 -38.30 26.02 22.62
C GLU A 360 -37.38 26.76 21.62
N ARG A 361 -38.05 27.26 20.56
CA ARG A 361 -37.92 28.57 19.89
C ARG A 361 -36.79 28.84 18.86
N THR A 362 -37.18 28.58 17.61
CA THR A 362 -37.15 29.43 16.39
C THR A 362 -36.37 30.77 16.35
N GLY A 363 -35.51 30.89 15.32
CA GLY A 363 -35.34 32.08 14.44
C GLY A 363 -33.92 32.69 14.34
N PRO A 364 -33.55 33.39 13.25
CA PRO A 364 -33.78 33.14 11.82
C PRO A 364 -32.48 33.00 11.00
N LYS A 365 -32.66 32.52 9.76
CA LYS A 365 -31.66 32.20 8.73
C LYS A 365 -30.90 33.44 8.23
N HIS A 366 -29.56 33.39 8.24
CA HIS A 366 -28.74 34.25 7.39
C HIS A 366 -28.22 33.48 6.17
N ARG A 367 -28.58 34.03 5.01
CA ARG A 367 -28.25 33.63 3.65
C ARG A 367 -26.88 34.24 3.32
N LEU A 368 -25.89 33.43 2.93
CA LEU A 368 -24.64 33.94 2.34
C LEU A 368 -24.49 33.41 0.93
N GLN A 369 -24.19 34.36 0.06
CA GLN A 369 -24.25 34.32 -1.40
C GLN A 369 -23.09 33.52 -1.99
N GLU A 370 -23.40 32.82 -3.08
CA GLU A 370 -22.45 32.23 -4.01
C GLU A 370 -21.61 33.33 -4.68
N ILE A 371 -20.28 33.24 -4.55
CA ILE A 371 -19.35 34.05 -5.32
C ILE A 371 -18.92 33.24 -6.54
N HIS A 372 -19.46 33.63 -7.68
CA HIS A 372 -18.99 33.23 -9.01
C HIS A 372 -17.62 33.87 -9.27
N VAL A 373 -16.59 33.05 -9.50
CA VAL A 373 -15.29 33.52 -10.00
C VAL A 373 -15.19 33.13 -11.47
N GLU A 374 -15.51 34.08 -12.35
CA GLU A 374 -15.17 34.04 -13.77
C GLU A 374 -13.64 34.06 -13.94
N ARG A 375 -13.07 32.99 -14.50
CA ARG A 375 -11.69 33.03 -15.02
C ARG A 375 -11.71 33.52 -16.45
N ARG A 376 -11.23 34.75 -16.65
CA ARG A 376 -10.87 35.33 -17.94
C ARG A 376 -9.79 34.48 -18.62
N ALA A 377 -10.08 34.01 -19.83
CA ALA A 377 -9.09 33.56 -20.80
C ALA A 377 -8.46 34.78 -21.48
N SER A 378 -7.15 34.75 -21.70
CA SER A 378 -6.47 35.66 -22.63
C SER A 378 -5.56 34.84 -23.56
N PRO A 379 -5.64 35.05 -24.90
CA PRO A 379 -4.93 34.25 -25.90
C PRO A 379 -3.68 34.95 -26.45
N ALA A 380 -2.56 34.25 -26.44
CA ALA A 380 -1.40 34.45 -27.33
C ALA A 380 -0.58 33.14 -27.23
N CYS A 381 -0.18 32.43 -28.28
CA CYS A 381 0.45 32.93 -29.47
C CYS A 381 0.24 31.93 -30.63
N HIS A 382 -0.13 32.46 -31.79
CA HIS A 382 -0.17 31.72 -33.06
C HIS A 382 1.21 31.73 -33.73
N ARG A 383 1.51 30.62 -34.42
CA ARG A 383 2.33 30.49 -35.64
C ARG A 383 3.80 30.92 -35.61
N LEU A 384 4.69 29.93 -35.76
CA LEU A 384 5.73 29.95 -36.80
C LEU A 384 5.78 28.56 -37.47
N THR A 385 5.68 28.58 -38.80
CA THR A 385 5.70 27.45 -39.72
C THR A 385 7.12 27.14 -40.20
N ARG A 386 7.42 25.84 -40.36
CA ARG A 386 8.31 25.18 -41.34
C ARG A 386 9.38 26.02 -42.07
N SER A 387 10.66 25.63 -41.92
CA SER A 387 11.53 25.12 -43.00
C SER A 387 12.94 24.82 -42.45
N GLY A 388 13.63 23.80 -42.97
CA GLY A 388 15.04 23.58 -42.66
C GLY A 388 15.53 22.13 -42.68
N SER A 389 15.69 21.59 -43.89
CA SER A 389 16.70 20.60 -44.32
C SER A 389 17.40 19.70 -43.29
N ARG A 390 17.22 18.38 -43.48
CA ARG A 390 18.14 17.32 -43.02
C ARG A 390 19.57 17.59 -43.54
N MET A 391 20.53 17.70 -42.63
CA MET A 391 21.93 17.35 -42.92
C MET A 391 22.38 16.27 -41.94
N SER A 392 22.78 15.15 -42.52
CA SER A 392 23.52 14.07 -41.88
C SER A 392 24.91 14.56 -41.48
N GLY A 393 25.32 14.31 -40.23
CA GLY A 393 26.68 14.56 -39.77
C GLY A 393 27.06 13.58 -38.67
N ARG A 394 27.81 12.54 -39.04
CA ARG A 394 28.48 11.61 -38.13
C ARG A 394 29.40 12.39 -37.18
N LEU A 395 29.41 12.05 -35.90
CA LEU A 395 30.53 12.36 -35.01
C LEU A 395 31.05 11.07 -34.38
N ARG A 396 32.30 10.75 -34.75
CA ARG A 396 33.13 9.72 -34.16
C ARG A 396 33.75 10.22 -32.86
N ALA A 397 34.09 9.24 -32.03
CA ALA A 397 34.88 9.31 -30.82
C ALA A 397 36.18 10.14 -30.93
N THR A 398 36.45 10.86 -29.83
CA THR A 398 37.74 10.90 -29.13
C THR A 398 37.46 11.14 -27.66
#